data_AF-A0A4Y8CAC9-F1
#
_entry.id   AF-A0A4Y8CAC9-F1
#
_cell.length_a   1.000
_cell.length_b   1.000
_cell.length_c   1.000
_cell.angle_alpha   90.00
_cell.angle_beta   90.00
_cell.angle_gamma   90.00
#
_symmetry.space_group_name_H-M   'P 1'
#
loop_
_entity.id
_entity.type
_entity.pdbx_description
1 polymer ?
#
loop_
_entity_poly.entity_id
_entity_poly.type
_entity_poly.pdbx_seq_one_letter_code
_entity_poly.pdbx_strand_id
1 'polypeptide(L)'
;MFSVHFSGSKALLLRFEQEISPQINAYVLSTEQRIQKALKEGEIYGIDELVSAYASLLIYFNPCILSLNSLLDFLEKIKKDIKLAEQNSSLCIEVPLCYDEEFGLDLEFVC
;
A
#
# COMPACT_ATOMS: atom_id res chain seq x y z
N MET A 1 6.47 10.82 2.90
CA MET A 1 7.71 10.65 2.11
C MET A 1 8.23 9.22 2.34
N PHE A 2 8.57 8.45 1.31
CA PHE A 2 9.05 7.06 1.46
C PHE A 2 10.50 6.88 0.97
N SER A 3 11.19 5.88 1.50
CA SER A 3 12.45 5.34 0.99
C SER A 3 12.22 4.08 0.16
N VAL A 4 13.08 3.80 -0.81
CA VAL A 4 12.99 2.59 -1.65
C VAL A 4 14.04 1.58 -1.19
N HIS A 5 13.62 0.34 -0.98
CA HIS A 5 14.47 -0.78 -0.60
C HIS A 5 14.32 -1.94 -1.59
N PHE A 6 15.42 -2.51 -2.05
CA PHE A 6 15.40 -3.69 -2.91
C PHE A 6 14.98 -4.92 -2.11
N SER A 7 13.94 -5.63 -2.57
CA SER A 7 13.40 -6.83 -1.93
C SER A 7 13.48 -8.04 -2.86
N GLY A 8 14.64 -8.21 -3.49
CA GLY A 8 14.89 -9.24 -4.50
C GLY A 8 15.02 -8.66 -5.92
N SER A 9 15.17 -9.53 -6.91
CA SER A 9 15.42 -9.12 -8.31
C SER A 9 14.17 -8.64 -9.06
N LYS A 10 12.98 -8.89 -8.51
CA LYS A 10 11.68 -8.54 -9.11
C LYS A 10 10.78 -7.73 -8.17
N ALA A 11 11.34 -7.18 -7.09
CA ALA A 11 10.53 -6.46 -6.12
C ALA A 11 11.24 -5.27 -5.47
N LEU A 12 10.46 -4.21 -5.24
CA LEU A 12 10.85 -3.02 -4.49
C LEU A 12 9.88 -2.78 -3.34
N LEU A 13 10.43 -2.52 -2.15
CA LEU A 13 9.65 -2.12 -0.99
C LEU A 13 9.77 -0.61 -0.80
N LEU A 14 8.64 0.08 -0.90
CA LEU A 14 8.52 1.46 -0.45
C LEU A 14 8.28 1.45 1.06
N ARG A 15 9.19 2.06 1.82
CA ARG A 15 9.11 2.13 3.27
C ARG A 15 8.78 3.56 3.70
N PHE A 16 7.66 3.73 4.38
CA PHE A 16 7.25 5.00 4.97
C PHE A 16 7.80 5.10 6.39
N GLU A 17 7.51 6.20 7.09
CA GLU A 17 7.80 6.29 8.52
C GLU A 17 7.16 5.11 9.25
N GLN A 18 7.95 4.44 10.10
CA GLN A 18 7.57 3.16 10.70
C GLN A 18 6.80 3.38 11.99
N GLU A 19 5.66 4.04 11.84
CA GLU A 19 4.74 4.39 12.91
C GLU A 19 3.33 3.92 12.56
N ILE A 20 2.60 3.45 13.57
CA ILE A 20 1.18 3.15 13.43
C ILE A 20 0.38 4.46 13.55
N SER A 21 0.24 5.20 12.44
CA SER A 21 -0.67 6.35 12.34
C SER A 21 -1.59 6.29 11.11
N PRO A 22 -2.88 6.70 11.22
CA PRO A 22 -3.81 6.77 10.09
C PRO A 22 -3.26 7.58 8.91
N GLN A 23 -2.44 8.60 9.20
CA GLN A 23 -1.80 9.44 8.21
C GLN A 23 -0.79 8.65 7.38
N ILE A 24 0.05 7.82 8.01
CA ILE A 24 1.01 6.96 7.31
C ILE A 24 0.28 5.94 6.44
N ASN A 25 -0.74 5.29 6.97
CA ASN A 25 -1.54 4.35 6.18
C ASN A 25 -2.21 5.05 4.99
N ALA A 26 -2.75 6.25 5.17
CA ALA A 26 -3.32 7.04 4.07
C ALA A 26 -2.28 7.38 2.99
N TYR A 27 -1.01 7.63 3.35
CA TYR A 27 0.07 7.79 2.37
C TYR A 27 0.37 6.53 1.59
N VAL A 28 0.41 5.36 2.25
CA VAL A 28 0.60 4.06 1.58
C VAL A 28 -0.52 3.83 0.56
N LEU A 29 -1.77 3.95 1.00
CA LEU A 29 -2.94 3.74 0.15
C LEU A 29 -3.02 4.76 -1.01
N SER A 30 -2.72 6.04 -0.76
CA SER A 30 -2.69 7.06 -1.81
C SER A 30 -1.60 6.77 -2.85
N THR A 31 -0.45 6.25 -2.40
CA THR A 31 0.65 5.86 -3.30
C THR A 31 0.24 4.69 -4.18
N GLU A 32 -0.34 3.64 -3.57
CA GLU A 32 -0.88 2.49 -4.30
C GLU A 32 -1.91 2.91 -5.34
N GLN A 33 -2.91 3.72 -4.94
CA GLN A 33 -3.96 4.21 -5.84
C GLN A 33 -3.39 4.99 -7.03
N ARG A 34 -2.35 5.80 -6.82
CA ARG A 34 -1.71 6.55 -7.91
C ARG A 34 -0.97 5.63 -8.88
N ILE A 35 -0.28 4.60 -8.38
CA ILE A 35 0.37 3.60 -9.25
C ILE A 35 -0.70 2.83 -10.03
N GLN A 36 -1.78 2.41 -9.38
CA GLN A 36 -2.90 1.73 -10.05
C GLN A 36 -3.55 2.60 -11.12
N LYS A 37 -3.70 3.91 -10.87
CA LYS A 37 -4.21 4.87 -11.85
C LYS A 37 -3.27 4.98 -13.06
N ALA A 38 -1.97 5.15 -12.83
CA ALA A 38 -0.96 5.20 -13.89
C ALA A 38 -0.95 3.91 -14.75
N LEU A 39 -1.13 2.74 -14.13
CA LEU A 39 -1.27 1.46 -14.83
C LEU A 39 -2.53 1.43 -15.72
N LYS A 40 -3.67 1.92 -15.21
CA LYS A 40 -4.93 2.00 -15.98
C LYS A 40 -4.86 2.98 -17.14
N GLU A 41 -4.16 4.09 -16.96
CA GLU A 41 -3.97 5.14 -17.96
C GLU A 41 -2.85 4.82 -18.96
N GLY A 42 -2.08 3.74 -18.74
CA GLY A 42 -1.01 3.31 -19.63
C GLY A 42 0.28 4.13 -19.51
N GLU A 43 0.47 4.86 -18.41
CA GLU A 43 1.68 5.65 -18.17
C GLU A 43 2.90 4.77 -17.82
N ILE A 44 2.63 3.58 -17.28
CA ILE A 44 3.64 2.58 -16.95
C ILE A 44 3.09 1.17 -17.21
N TYR A 45 3.98 0.26 -17.62
CA TYR A 45 3.68 -1.16 -17.84
C TYR A 45 4.73 -2.02 -17.14
N GLY A 46 4.39 -3.28 -16.85
CA GLY A 46 5.33 -4.25 -16.28
C GLY A 46 5.39 -4.29 -14.75
N ILE A 47 4.49 -3.61 -14.04
CA ILE A 47 4.21 -3.89 -12.63
C ILE A 47 3.22 -5.07 -12.59
N ASP A 48 3.60 -6.14 -11.89
CA ASP A 48 2.81 -7.37 -11.80
C ASP A 48 1.81 -7.30 -10.64
N GLU A 49 2.23 -6.79 -9.48
CA GLU A 49 1.40 -6.75 -8.27
C GLU A 49 1.84 -5.63 -7.32
N LEU A 50 0.87 -5.10 -6.56
CA LEU A 50 1.06 -4.15 -5.47
C LEU A 50 0.50 -4.75 -4.18
N VAL A 51 1.31 -4.78 -3.12
CA VAL A 51 0.90 -5.31 -1.81
C VAL A 51 1.11 -4.26 -0.74
N SER A 52 0.03 -3.64 -0.31
CA SER A 52 0.01 -2.65 0.77
C SER A 52 0.03 -3.32 2.14
N ALA A 53 0.91 -2.83 3.01
CA ALA A 53 0.85 -3.05 4.46
C ALA A 53 0.54 -1.72 5.16
N TYR A 54 0.67 -1.66 6.48
CA TYR A 54 0.34 -0.45 7.21
C TYR A 54 1.24 0.75 6.84
N ALA A 55 2.56 0.56 6.87
CA ALA A 55 3.58 1.61 6.65
C ALA A 55 4.57 1.29 5.51
N SER A 56 4.15 0.43 4.58
CA SER A 56 4.97 0.04 3.44
C SER A 56 4.12 -0.44 2.26
N LEU A 57 4.65 -0.31 1.06
CA LEU A 57 4.06 -0.84 -0.17
C LEU A 57 5.11 -1.68 -0.91
N LEU A 58 4.83 -2.96 -1.10
CA LEU A 58 5.68 -3.83 -1.90
C LEU A 58 5.19 -3.81 -3.36
N ILE A 59 6.12 -3.66 -4.29
CA ILE A 59 5.87 -3.61 -5.72
C ILE A 59 6.60 -4.77 -6.37
N TYR A 60 5.86 -5.70 -6.97
CA TYR A 60 6.41 -6.71 -7.85
C TYR A 60 6.38 -6.23 -9.29
N PHE A 61 7.46 -6.45 -10.03
CA PHE A 61 7.57 -6.02 -11.43
C PHE A 61 8.39 -7.00 -12.27
N ASN A 62 8.13 -6.99 -13.57
CA ASN A 62 8.84 -7.80 -14.55
C ASN A 62 10.02 -7.02 -15.15
N PRO A 63 11.28 -7.35 -14.80
CA PRO A 63 12.44 -6.61 -15.28
C PRO A 63 12.69 -6.73 -16.79
N CYS A 64 12.07 -7.71 -17.47
CA CYS A 64 12.13 -7.83 -18.92
C CYS A 64 11.22 -6.82 -19.65
N ILE A 65 10.25 -6.23 -18.95
CA ILE A 65 9.28 -5.27 -19.48
C ILE A 65 9.58 -3.86 -18.93
N LEU A 66 9.86 -3.77 -17.63
CA LEU A 66 10.11 -2.53 -16.92
C LEU A 66 11.50 -2.54 -16.29
N SER A 67 12.38 -1.68 -16.77
CA SER A 67 13.70 -1.56 -16.18
C SER A 67 13.61 -0.98 -14.76
N LEU A 68 14.52 -1.41 -13.90
CA LEU A 68 14.58 -0.92 -12.53
C LEU A 68 14.74 0.61 -12.47
N ASN A 69 15.58 1.18 -13.33
CA ASN A 69 15.82 2.62 -13.37
C ASN A 69 14.54 3.38 -13.76
N SER A 70 13.80 2.88 -14.77
CA SER A 70 12.52 3.47 -15.18
C SER A 70 11.48 3.42 -14.06
N LEU A 71 11.45 2.32 -13.30
CA LEU A 71 10.57 2.21 -12.13
C LEU A 71 10.98 3.21 -11.03
N LEU A 72 12.27 3.36 -10.74
CA LEU A 72 12.76 4.33 -9.75
C LEU A 72 12.44 5.77 -10.17
N ASP A 73 12.65 6.12 -11.44
CA ASP A 73 12.32 7.46 -11.97
C ASP A 73 10.81 7.75 -11.88
N PHE A 74 9.99 6.76 -12.17
CA PHE A 74 8.54 6.85 -12.02
C PHE A 74 8.12 7.05 -10.55
N LEU A 75 8.72 6.28 -9.64
CA LEU A 75 8.44 6.39 -8.20
C LEU A 75 8.88 7.75 -7.63
N GLU A 76 9.98 8.30 -8.10
CA GLU A 76 10.43 9.65 -7.70
C GLU A 76 9.47 10.75 -8.20
N LYS A 77 8.83 10.58 -9.38
CA LYS A 77 7.75 11.48 -9.83
C LYS A 77 6.54 11.39 -8.91
N ILE A 78 6.10 10.17 -8.59
CA ILE A 78 4.98 9.97 -7.65
C ILE A 78 5.29 10.61 -6.30
N LYS A 79 6.49 10.40 -5.77
CA LYS A 79 6.92 10.92 -4.47
C LYS A 79 6.84 12.44 -4.37
N LYS A 80 7.16 13.16 -5.45
CA LYS A 80 7.05 14.63 -5.51
C LYS A 80 5.61 15.13 -5.54
N ASP A 81 4.71 14.35 -6.13
CA ASP A 81 3.31 14.70 -6.34
C ASP A 81 2.35 14.00 -5.37
N ILE A 82 2.86 13.33 -4.33
CA ILE A 82 2.03 12.70 -3.31
C ILE A 82 1.23 13.79 -2.61
N LYS A 83 -0.06 13.80 -2.93
CA LYS A 83 -1.11 14.45 -2.16
C LYS A 83 -1.91 13.31 -1.56
N LEU A 84 -2.29 13.46 -0.29
CA LEU A 84 -3.31 12.59 0.27
C LEU A 84 -4.52 12.69 -0.65
N ALA A 85 -4.95 11.55 -1.19
CA ALA A 85 -6.19 11.53 -1.94
C ALA A 85 -7.30 12.07 -1.04
N GLU A 86 -8.21 12.87 -1.59
CA GLU A 86 -9.45 13.20 -0.88
C GLU A 86 -10.06 11.87 -0.42
N GLN A 87 -10.48 11.80 0.85
CA GLN A 87 -11.19 10.64 1.36
C GLN A 87 -12.45 10.48 0.53
N ASN A 88 -12.38 9.65 -0.52
CA ASN A 88 -13.56 9.13 -1.17
C ASN A 88 -14.43 8.51 -0.08
N SER A 89 -15.75 8.66 -0.19
CA SER A 89 -16.72 8.13 0.77
C SER A 89 -16.32 6.72 1.22
N SER A 90 -15.89 6.59 2.46
CA SER A 90 -15.46 5.30 3.00
C SER A 90 -16.66 4.35 3.01
N LEU A 91 -16.49 3.15 2.48
CA LEU A 91 -17.48 2.09 2.64
C LEU A 91 -17.43 1.63 4.10
N CYS A 92 -18.43 2.02 4.90
CA CYS A 92 -18.62 1.46 6.23
C CYS A 92 -19.21 0.06 6.07
N ILE A 93 -18.46 -0.97 6.48
CA ILE A 93 -18.91 -2.36 6.44
C ILE A 93 -19.29 -2.76 7.87
N GLU A 94 -20.54 -3.17 8.07
CA GLU A 94 -20.99 -3.76 9.33
C GLU A 94 -20.63 -5.25 9.35
N VAL A 95 -19.92 -5.68 10.40
CA VAL A 95 -19.53 -7.08 10.60
C VAL A 95 -20.25 -7.59 11.84
N PRO A 96 -21.19 -8.56 11.73
CA PRO A 96 -21.88 -9.11 12.89
C PRO A 96 -20.93 -9.99 13.70
N LEU A 97 -20.92 -9.80 15.03
CA LEU A 97 -20.10 -10.55 15.97
C LEU A 97 -20.97 -11.18 17.06
N CYS A 98 -20.65 -12.41 17.45
CA CYS A 98 -21.28 -13.09 18.58
C CYS A 98 -20.30 -13.09 19.77
N TYR A 99 -20.75 -12.52 20.90
CA TYR A 99 -19.95 -12.41 22.12
C TYR A 99 -20.42 -13.39 23.22
N ASP A 100 -21.21 -14.40 22.87
CA ASP A 100 -21.63 -15.43 23.83
C ASP A 100 -20.40 -16.20 24.34
N GLU A 101 -20.43 -16.59 25.62
CA GLU A 101 -19.31 -17.23 26.33
C GLU A 101 -18.79 -18.47 25.60
N GLU A 102 -19.66 -19.23 24.93
CA GLU A 102 -19.29 -20.42 24.17
C GLU A 102 -18.38 -20.14 22.96
N PHE A 103 -18.42 -18.92 22.42
CA PHE A 103 -17.59 -18.47 21.29
C PHE A 103 -16.44 -17.55 21.73
N GLY A 104 -16.60 -16.84 22.84
CA GLY A 104 -15.65 -15.88 23.38
C GLY A 104 -14.80 -16.41 24.53
N LEU A 105 -14.03 -17.48 24.28
CA LEU A 105 -13.27 -18.19 25.32
C LEU A 105 -12.31 -17.30 26.15
N ASP A 106 -11.80 -16.21 25.55
CA ASP A 106 -10.89 -15.27 26.21
C ASP A 106 -11.60 -14.00 26.74
N LEU A 107 -12.92 -13.87 26.57
CA LEU A 107 -13.64 -12.65 26.97
C LEU A 107 -13.56 -12.38 28.47
N GLU A 108 -13.65 -13.40 29.32
CA GLU A 108 -13.55 -13.26 30.78
C GLU A 108 -12.18 -12.70 31.21
N PHE A 109 -11.11 -13.01 30.47
CA PHE A 109 -9.76 -12.53 30.77
C PHE A 109 -9.51 -11.07 30.32
N VAL A 110 -10.21 -10.63 29.27
CA VAL A 110 -9.99 -9.31 28.64
C VAL A 110 -10.90 -8.22 29.22
N CYS A 111 -12.08 -8.58 29.74
CA CYS A 111 -13.05 -7.64 30.34
C CYS A 111 -12.65 -7.22 31.77
#